data_AF-A0A447Y464-F1
#
_entry.id   AF-A0A447Y464-F1
#
_cell.length_a   1.000
_cell.length_b   1.000
_cell.length_c   1.000
_cell.angle_alpha   90.00
_cell.angle_beta   90.00
_cell.angle_gamma   90.00
#
_symmetry.space_group_name_H-M   'P 1'
#
loop_
_entity.id
_entity.type
_entity.pdbx_description
1 polymer ?
#
loop_
_entity_poly.entity_id
_entity_poly.type
_entity_poly.pdbx_seq_one_letter_code
_entity_poly.pdbx_strand_id
1 'polypeptide(L)'
;MLRKKYNLSHSARLLRPMSLDINKFNDEFTLFLETQTAACRTARVLGDCYHWEKIAAPLMTIGNQYGAGWEPSGRMLLEKWCGIPGPAAPWLLTALAADLVCLGNDSLLTLFSSGEEHFISTVTSGNQNE
;
A
#
# COMPACT_ATOMS: atom_id res chain seq x y z
N MET A 1 -4.47 23.84 8.13
CA MET A 1 -5.35 25.04 8.08
C MET A 1 -5.79 25.46 6.67
N LEU A 2 -5.20 24.95 5.56
CA LEU A 2 -5.59 25.30 4.17
C LEU A 2 -6.82 24.53 3.64
N ARG A 3 -7.19 23.42 4.29
CA ARG A 3 -8.16 22.41 3.80
C ARG A 3 -9.61 22.89 3.73
N LYS A 4 -10.07 23.69 4.70
CA LYS A 4 -11.47 24.19 4.74
C LYS A 4 -11.73 25.36 3.79
N LYS A 5 -10.69 26.01 3.26
CA LYS A 5 -10.84 27.26 2.51
C LYS A 5 -11.14 27.07 1.02
N TYR A 6 -10.82 25.90 0.45
CA TYR A 6 -10.90 25.66 -1.01
C TYR A 6 -11.69 24.43 -1.45
N ASN A 7 -12.34 23.71 -0.53
CA ASN A 7 -13.22 22.58 -0.84
C ASN A 7 -12.64 21.58 -1.88
N LEU A 8 -11.32 21.34 -1.80
CA LEU A 8 -10.64 20.40 -2.68
C LEU A 8 -11.13 19.00 -2.32
N SER A 9 -12.01 18.46 -3.16
CA SER A 9 -12.38 17.04 -3.14
C SER A 9 -11.09 16.23 -3.28
N HIS A 10 -10.74 15.48 -2.24
CA HIS A 10 -9.68 14.48 -2.34
C HIS A 10 -10.37 13.15 -2.60
N SER A 11 -10.17 12.61 -3.80
CA SER A 11 -10.73 11.32 -4.16
C SER A 11 -10.01 10.16 -3.44
N ALA A 12 -8.70 10.32 -3.15
CA ALA A 12 -7.90 9.37 -2.39
C ALA A 12 -6.91 10.07 -1.43
N ARG A 13 -6.44 9.33 -0.42
CA ARG A 13 -5.47 9.77 0.58
C ARG A 13 -4.38 8.70 0.75
N LEU A 14 -3.13 9.09 0.57
CA LEU A 14 -1.97 8.29 0.96
C LEU A 14 -1.66 8.55 2.45
N LEU A 15 -1.67 7.51 3.27
CA LEU A 15 -1.22 7.58 4.67
C LEU A 15 0.31 7.70 4.75
N ARG A 16 0.84 7.95 5.95
CA ARG A 16 2.29 8.16 6.10
C ARG A 16 3.05 6.90 5.67
N PRO A 17 3.96 7.01 4.69
CA PRO A 17 4.82 5.88 4.35
C PRO A 17 5.78 5.56 5.48
N MET A 18 6.00 4.27 5.71
CA MET A 18 7.03 3.75 6.62
C MET A 18 8.09 3.04 5.78
N SER A 19 9.37 3.31 6.06
CA SER A 19 10.47 2.54 5.48
C SER A 19 10.49 1.15 6.08
N LEU A 20 10.82 0.13 5.30
CA LEU A 20 10.93 -1.25 5.73
C LEU A 20 12.35 -1.78 5.52
N ASP A 21 12.94 -2.36 6.56
CA ASP A 21 14.11 -3.23 6.42
C ASP A 21 13.65 -4.65 6.06
N ILE A 22 13.90 -5.07 4.81
CA ILE A 22 13.51 -6.40 4.32
C ILE A 22 14.21 -7.53 5.09
N ASN A 23 15.39 -7.28 5.68
CA ASN A 23 16.08 -8.29 6.49
C ASN A 23 15.35 -8.57 7.81
N LYS A 24 14.50 -7.63 8.26
CA LYS A 24 13.66 -7.73 9.47
C LYS A 24 12.19 -7.58 9.13
N PHE A 25 11.80 -7.99 7.93
CA PHE A 25 10.47 -7.74 7.38
C PHE A 25 9.34 -8.10 8.35
N ASN A 26 9.41 -9.26 9.00
CA ASN A 26 8.35 -9.70 9.90
C ASN A 26 8.12 -8.74 11.07
N ASP A 27 9.20 -8.26 11.71
CA ASP A 27 9.12 -7.37 12.87
C ASP A 27 8.66 -5.96 12.45
N GLU A 28 9.24 -5.44 11.36
CA GLU A 28 8.91 -4.12 10.79
C GLU A 28 7.46 -4.08 10.29
N PHE A 29 7.00 -5.14 9.63
CA PHE A 29 5.65 -5.24 9.10
C PHE A 29 4.61 -5.39 10.22
N THR A 30 4.94 -6.16 11.26
CA THR A 30 4.13 -6.26 12.48
C THR A 30 3.97 -4.87 13.12
N LEU A 31 5.06 -4.14 13.32
CA LEU A 31 5.05 -2.78 13.87
C LEU A 31 4.20 -1.82 13.00
N PHE A 32 4.27 -1.96 11.67
CA PHE A 32 3.45 -1.17 10.76
C PHE A 32 1.95 -1.45 10.96
N LEU A 33 1.53 -2.71 11.07
CA LEU A 33 0.12 -3.05 11.28
C LEU A 33 -0.41 -2.59 12.65
N GLU A 34 0.45 -2.57 13.68
CA GLU A 34 0.11 -2.05 15.01
C GLU A 34 -0.05 -0.54 15.02
N THR A 35 0.81 0.18 14.32
CA THR A 35 0.81 1.65 14.28
C THR A 35 -0.21 2.21 13.29
N GLN A 36 -0.41 1.54 12.16
CA GLN A 36 -1.33 1.92 11.10
C GLN A 36 -2.40 0.84 10.89
N THR A 37 -3.29 0.71 11.88
CA THR A 37 -4.39 -0.28 11.87
C THR A 37 -5.35 -0.15 10.68
N ALA A 38 -5.38 1.01 10.01
CA ALA A 38 -6.08 1.19 8.74
C ALA A 38 -5.59 0.23 7.64
N ALA A 39 -4.32 -0.19 7.69
CA ALA A 39 -3.74 -1.18 6.77
C ALA A 39 -4.46 -2.53 6.85
N CYS A 40 -4.84 -2.98 8.05
CA CYS A 40 -5.55 -4.25 8.25
C CYS A 40 -6.95 -4.26 7.62
N ARG A 41 -7.53 -3.09 7.36
CA ARG A 41 -8.87 -2.94 6.74
C ARG A 41 -8.81 -2.81 5.22
N THR A 42 -7.62 -2.88 4.63
CA THR A 42 -7.47 -2.79 3.18
C THR A 42 -7.98 -4.06 2.51
N ALA A 43 -8.62 -3.91 1.36
CA ALA A 43 -9.19 -5.04 0.64
C ALA A 43 -8.11 -5.83 -0.11
N ARG A 44 -7.06 -5.16 -0.58
CA ARG A 44 -6.04 -5.76 -1.46
C ARG A 44 -4.66 -5.14 -1.24
N VAL A 45 -3.66 -5.85 -1.76
CA VAL A 45 -2.25 -5.45 -1.73
C VAL A 45 -1.75 -5.18 -3.14
N LEU A 46 -1.08 -4.05 -3.33
CA LEU A 46 -0.51 -3.61 -4.59
C LEU A 46 0.98 -3.34 -4.40
N GLY A 47 1.83 -4.08 -5.11
CA GLY A 47 3.29 -3.89 -5.11
C GLY A 47 3.80 -3.36 -6.44
N ASP A 48 4.98 -2.76 -6.45
CA ASP A 48 5.59 -2.25 -7.68
C ASP A 48 6.42 -3.29 -8.43
N CYS A 49 7.21 -4.12 -7.75
CA CYS A 49 8.14 -5.07 -8.36
C CYS A 49 7.93 -6.53 -7.91
N TYR A 50 8.46 -7.48 -8.69
CA TYR A 50 8.40 -8.91 -8.42
C TYR A 50 9.19 -9.31 -7.16
N HIS A 51 10.10 -8.47 -6.67
CA HIS A 51 10.86 -8.73 -5.44
C HIS A 51 9.92 -8.99 -4.25
N TRP A 52 8.75 -8.37 -4.24
CA TRP A 52 7.73 -8.56 -3.21
C TRP A 52 7.17 -9.99 -3.15
N GLU A 53 7.26 -10.78 -4.21
CA GLU A 53 6.84 -12.19 -4.20
C GLU A 53 7.64 -13.03 -3.20
N LYS A 54 8.92 -12.68 -2.95
CA LYS A 54 9.78 -13.39 -1.99
C LYS A 54 9.24 -13.34 -0.57
N ILE A 55 8.52 -12.27 -0.23
CA ILE A 55 7.93 -12.03 1.09
C ILE A 55 6.40 -12.10 1.08
N ALA A 56 5.79 -12.59 0.00
CA ALA A 56 4.34 -12.71 -0.10
C ALA A 56 3.74 -13.64 0.97
N ALA A 57 4.39 -14.77 1.24
CA ALA A 57 3.95 -15.73 2.25
C ALA A 57 3.97 -15.14 3.68
N PRO A 58 5.08 -14.53 4.17
CA PRO A 58 5.07 -13.87 5.47
C PRO A 58 4.11 -12.68 5.52
N LEU A 59 4.01 -11.88 4.44
CA LEU A 59 3.06 -10.76 4.35
C LEU A 59 1.61 -11.23 4.57
N MET A 60 1.21 -12.33 3.94
CA MET A 60 -0.13 -12.89 4.08
C MET A 60 -0.36 -13.49 5.47
N THR A 61 0.63 -14.20 5.99
CA THR A 61 0.54 -14.83 7.31
C THR A 61 0.35 -13.78 8.41
N ILE A 62 1.21 -12.75 8.42
CA ILE A 62 1.16 -11.67 9.41
C ILE A 62 -0.10 -10.84 9.21
N GLY A 63 -0.44 -10.47 7.96
CA GLY A 63 -1.68 -9.75 7.67
C GLY A 63 -2.91 -10.43 8.25
N ASN A 64 -3.05 -11.74 8.04
CA ASN A 64 -4.17 -12.53 8.56
C ASN A 64 -4.21 -12.57 10.10
N GLN A 65 -3.05 -12.67 10.77
CA GLN A 65 -2.97 -12.60 12.24
C GLN A 65 -3.52 -11.27 12.78
N TYR A 66 -3.32 -10.17 12.06
CA TYR A 66 -3.83 -8.85 12.39
C TYR A 66 -5.22 -8.55 11.80
N GLY A 67 -5.90 -9.58 11.26
CA GLY A 67 -7.28 -9.49 10.76
C GLY A 67 -7.42 -8.94 9.34
N ALA A 68 -6.34 -8.87 8.56
CA ALA A 68 -6.41 -8.47 7.16
C ALA A 68 -7.02 -9.57 6.28
N GLY A 69 -8.09 -9.22 5.57
CA GLY A 69 -8.81 -10.13 4.66
C GLY A 69 -8.17 -10.28 3.28
N TRP A 70 -6.84 -10.20 3.17
CA TRP A 70 -6.16 -10.25 1.87
C TRP A 70 -6.17 -11.64 1.27
N GLU A 71 -6.62 -11.76 0.02
CA GLU A 71 -6.47 -12.99 -0.74
C GLU A 71 -5.20 -12.99 -1.60
N PRO A 72 -4.52 -14.14 -1.77
CA PRO A 72 -3.37 -14.25 -2.67
C PRO A 72 -3.69 -13.84 -4.11
N SER A 73 -4.92 -14.12 -4.58
CA SER A 73 -5.48 -13.74 -5.88
C SER A 73 -5.72 -12.24 -6.03
N GLY A 74 -5.97 -11.54 -4.93
CA GLY A 74 -6.24 -10.10 -4.89
C GLY A 74 -4.98 -9.23 -4.94
N ARG A 75 -3.79 -9.85 -4.91
CA ARG A 75 -2.52 -9.14 -5.02
C ARG A 75 -2.26 -8.69 -6.44
N MET A 76 -1.78 -7.46 -6.56
CA MET A 76 -1.47 -6.82 -7.83
C MET A 76 -0.01 -6.38 -7.85
N LEU A 77 0.63 -6.48 -9.02
CA LEU A 77 2.01 -6.04 -9.22
C LEU A 77 2.09 -5.12 -10.44
N LEU A 78 2.64 -3.92 -10.26
CA LEU A 78 2.83 -2.95 -11.34
C LEU A 78 3.74 -3.49 -12.44
N GLU A 79 4.81 -4.21 -12.08
CA GLU A 79 5.75 -4.83 -13.02
C GLU A 79 5.06 -5.76 -14.02
N LYS A 80 3.95 -6.40 -13.65
CA LYS A 80 3.17 -7.27 -14.56
C LYS A 80 2.56 -6.51 -15.73
N TRP A 81 2.30 -5.22 -15.57
CA TRP A 81 1.67 -4.37 -16.59
C TRP A 81 2.66 -3.41 -17.26
N CYS A 82 3.62 -2.90 -16.50
CA CYS A 82 4.54 -1.86 -16.96
C CYS A 82 5.95 -2.37 -17.28
N GLY A 83 6.26 -3.64 -17.01
CA GLY A 83 7.63 -4.16 -17.07
C GLY A 83 8.48 -3.65 -15.90
N ILE A 84 9.80 -3.76 -16.02
CA ILE A 84 10.73 -3.45 -14.93
C ILE A 84 10.52 -2.01 -14.43
N PRO A 85 10.18 -1.82 -13.14
CA PRO A 85 9.91 -0.50 -12.59
C PRO A 85 11.17 0.38 -12.60
N GLY A 86 11.03 1.60 -13.13
CA GLY A 86 12.07 2.63 -13.11
C GLY A 86 12.04 3.49 -11.83
N PRO A 87 12.89 4.54 -11.73
CA PRO A 87 12.98 5.39 -10.53
C PRO A 87 11.67 6.11 -10.15
N ALA A 88 10.76 6.29 -11.11
CA ALA A 88 9.45 6.90 -10.89
C ALA A 88 8.35 5.88 -10.53
N ALA A 89 8.67 4.59 -10.41
CA ALA A 89 7.70 3.54 -10.12
C ALA A 89 6.91 3.77 -8.82
N PRO A 90 7.50 4.29 -7.72
CA PRO A 90 6.71 4.59 -6.53
C PRO A 90 5.60 5.62 -6.78
N TRP A 91 5.86 6.63 -7.61
CA TRP A 91 4.87 7.64 -7.98
C TRP A 91 3.80 7.07 -8.91
N LEU A 92 4.20 6.21 -9.85
CA LEU A 92 3.26 5.52 -10.74
C LEU A 92 2.35 4.56 -9.96
N LEU A 93 2.91 3.79 -9.03
CA LEU A 93 2.14 2.90 -8.14
C LEU A 93 1.16 3.71 -7.29
N THR A 94 1.61 4.85 -6.76
CA THR A 94 0.76 5.75 -5.96
C THR A 94 -0.41 6.29 -6.78
N ALA A 95 -0.16 6.73 -8.02
CA ALA A 95 -1.21 7.20 -8.91
C ALA A 95 -2.22 6.09 -9.23
N LEU A 96 -1.73 4.90 -9.58
CA LEU A 96 -2.58 3.74 -9.83
C LEU A 96 -3.40 3.34 -8.60
N ALA A 97 -2.79 3.31 -7.42
CA ALA A 97 -3.47 3.00 -6.18
C ALA A 97 -4.58 4.02 -5.88
N ALA A 98 -4.32 5.30 -6.11
CA ALA A 98 -5.31 6.36 -5.96
C ALA A 98 -6.49 6.14 -6.91
N ASP A 99 -6.24 5.86 -8.19
CA ASP A 99 -7.30 5.62 -9.17
C ASP A 99 -8.14 4.38 -8.82
N LEU A 100 -7.49 3.27 -8.41
CA LEU A 100 -8.18 2.04 -7.99
C LEU A 100 -9.06 2.26 -6.77
N VAL A 101 -8.57 3.02 -5.79
CA VAL A 101 -9.34 3.40 -4.58
C VAL A 101 -10.52 4.28 -4.96
N CYS A 102 -10.36 5.20 -5.92
CA CYS A 102 -11.45 6.06 -6.38
C CYS A 102 -12.54 5.29 -7.13
N LEU A 103 -12.15 4.31 -7.96
CA LEU A 103 -13.06 3.51 -8.77
C LEU A 103 -13.76 2.41 -7.95
N GLY A 104 -13.02 1.74 -7.06
CA GLY A 104 -13.54 0.62 -6.26
C GLY A 104 -14.12 1.03 -4.91
N ASN A 105 -13.79 2.23 -4.43
CA ASN A 105 -14.08 2.70 -3.06
C ASN A 105 -13.49 1.81 -1.94
N ASP A 106 -12.46 1.04 -2.27
CA ASP A 106 -11.76 0.12 -1.37
C ASP A 106 -10.36 0.64 -1.05
N SER A 107 -9.95 0.55 0.22
CA SER A 107 -8.58 0.91 0.63
C SER A 107 -7.58 -0.15 0.17
N LEU A 108 -6.37 0.27 -0.19
CA LEU A 108 -5.29 -0.57 -0.68
C LEU A 108 -4.04 -0.46 0.19
N LEU A 109 -3.37 -1.58 0.41
CA LEU A 109 -2.01 -1.60 0.92
C LEU A 109 -1.03 -1.50 -0.25
N THR A 110 -0.09 -0.56 -0.19
CA THR A 110 0.89 -0.31 -1.26
C THR A 110 2.31 -0.62 -0.80
N LEU A 111 3.06 -1.37 -1.60
CA LEU A 111 4.46 -1.73 -1.37
C LEU A 111 5.32 -1.08 -2.47
N PHE A 112 6.30 -0.27 -2.06
CA PHE A 112 7.15 0.51 -2.96
C PHE A 112 8.62 0.12 -2.81
N SER A 113 9.33 0.03 -3.92
CA SER A 113 10.76 -0.26 -4.01
C SER A 113 11.41 0.88 -4.78
N SER A 114 12.46 1.47 -4.20
CA SER A 114 13.25 2.52 -4.83
C SER A 114 14.73 2.19 -4.66
N GLY A 115 15.29 1.46 -5.62
CA GLY A 115 16.65 0.92 -5.49
C GLY A 115 16.70 -0.12 -4.36
N GLU A 116 17.51 0.16 -3.34
CA GLU A 116 17.65 -0.68 -2.14
C GLU A 116 16.64 -0.31 -1.03
N GLU A 117 15.94 0.82 -1.17
CA GLU A 117 14.96 1.27 -0.18
C GLU A 117 13.58 0.68 -0.46
N HIS A 118 12.91 0.27 0.61
CA HIS A 118 11.59 -0.32 0.56
C HIS A 118 10.65 0.47 1.47
N PHE A 119 9.44 0.76 1.00
CA PHE A 119 8.44 1.50 1.74
C PHE A 119 7.09 0.79 1.69
N ILE A 120 6.32 1.00 2.75
CA ILE A 120 4.93 0.56 2.84
C ILE A 120 4.04 1.74 3.17
N SER A 121 2.85 1.76 2.58
CA SER A 121 1.81 2.71 2.95
C SER A 121 0.43 2.14 2.68
N THR A 122 -0.59 2.85 3.15
CA THR A 122 -1.99 2.56 2.89
C THR A 122 -2.61 3.72 2.12
N VAL A 123 -3.33 3.41 1.05
CA VAL A 123 -4.12 4.37 0.30
C VAL A 123 -5.59 4.15 0.62
N THR A 124 -6.28 5.18 1.07
CA THR A 124 -7.71 5.13 1.42
C THR A 124 -8.51 6.12 0.60
N SER A 125 -9.83 5.91 0.50
CA SER A 125 -10.72 6.87 -0.14
C SER A 125 -10.74 8.16 0.68
N GLY A 126 -10.65 9.31 0.02
CA GLY A 126 -10.64 10.61 0.71
C GLY A 126 -12.01 11.02 1.29
N ASN A 127 -13.06 10.26 0.96
CA ASN A 127 -14.42 10.41 1.50
C ASN A 127 -14.65 9.64 2.80
N GLN A 128 -13.68 8.87 3.30
CA GLN A 128 -13.79 8.25 4.62
C GLN A 128 -13.67 9.36 5.68
N ASN A 129 -14.84 9.82 6.16
CA ASN A 129 -14.99 10.70 7.30
C ASN A 129 -14.50 9.97 8.57
N GLU A 130 -13.31 10.30 9.03
CA GLU A 130 -12.99 10.34 10.47
C GLU A 130 -12.98 11.79 10.94
#